data_AF-A0A931WPH8-F1
#
_entry.id   AF-A0A931WPH8-F1
#
_cell.length_a   1.000
_cell.length_b   1.000
_cell.length_c   1.000
_cell.angle_alpha   90.00
_cell.angle_beta   90.00
_cell.angle_gamma   90.00
#
_symmetry.space_group_name_H-M   'P 1'
#
loop_
_entity.id
_entity.type
_entity.pdbx_description
1 polymer ?
#
loop_
_entity_poly.entity_id
_entity_poly.type
_entity_poly.pdbx_seq_one_letter_code
_entity_poly.pdbx_strand_id
1 'polypeptide(L)' 'MFNVIYPKLSYKVVGICFEAHNELGRYAREKQYADFIEKRFREEDLKYKRELPIADTNNKVDFLLENRIILELKNQ' A
#
# COMPACT_ATOMS: atom_id res chain seq x y z
N MET A 1 12.41 24.78 5.00
CA MET A 1 11.14 24.22 5.49
C MET A 1 10.84 22.99 4.64
N PHE A 2 10.77 21.80 5.22
CA PHE A 2 10.52 20.57 4.46
C PHE A 2 9.02 20.41 4.23
N ASN A 3 8.60 20.38 2.96
CA ASN A 3 7.23 20.09 2.60
C ASN A 3 7.09 18.59 2.32
N VAL A 4 6.19 17.93 3.05
CA VAL A 4 5.77 16.56 2.72
C VAL A 4 4.91 16.64 1.46
N ILE A 5 5.26 15.87 0.44
CA ILE A 5 4.49 15.78 -0.80
C ILE A 5 3.29 14.84 -0.57
N TYR A 6 2.11 15.25 -1.02
CA TYR A 6 0.84 14.54 -0.86
C TYR A 6 0.50 14.14 0.59
N PRO A 7 0.60 15.05 1.58
CA PRO A 7 0.53 14.71 3.00
C PRO A 7 -0.74 13.95 3.36
N LYS A 8 -1.90 14.40 2.84
CA LYS A 8 -3.20 13.73 3.09
C LYS A 8 -3.22 12.28 2.62
N LEU A 9 -2.70 12.00 1.42
CA LEU A 9 -2.67 10.65 0.86
C LEU A 9 -1.65 9.79 1.61
N SER A 10 -0.44 10.32 1.82
CA SER A 10 0.64 9.63 2.53
C SER A 10 0.23 9.22 3.95
N TYR A 11 -0.38 10.13 4.72
CA TYR A 11 -0.82 9.81 6.08
C TYR A 11 -1.96 8.79 6.11
N LYS A 12 -2.88 8.82 5.14
CA LYS A 12 -3.94 7.80 5.04
C LYS A 12 -3.34 6.41 4.76
N VAL A 13 -2.43 6.32 3.78
CA VAL A 13 -1.77 5.05 3.44
C VAL A 13 -0.97 4.50 4.62
N VAL A 14 -0.21 5.35 5.30
CA VAL A 14 0.56 4.95 6.49
C VAL A 14 -0.37 4.47 7.61
N GLY A 15 -1.49 5.15 7.85
CA GLY A 15 -2.50 4.72 8.82
C GLY A 15 -3.01 3.31 8.53
N ILE A 16 -3.37 3.03 7.27
CA ILE A 16 -3.82 1.70 6.84
C ILE A 16 -2.74 0.63 7.03
N CYS A 17 -1.46 0.95 6.79
CA CYS A 17 -0.35 0.03 7.05
C CYS A 17 -0.22 -0.29 8.56
N PHE A 18 -0.41 0.71 9.42
CA PHE A 18 -0.43 0.48 10.88
C PHE A 18 -1.63 -0.36 11.32
N GLU A 19 -2.82 -0.12 10.75
CA GLU A 19 -3.99 -0.96 11.00
C GLU A 19 -3.71 -2.42 10.61
N ALA A 20 -3.11 -2.66 9.43
CA ALA A 20 -2.73 -4.00 9.00
C ALA A 20 -1.75 -4.66 9.99
N HIS A 21 -0.77 -3.92 10.49
CA HIS A 21 0.19 -4.44 11.47
C HIS A 21 -0.47 -4.76 12.81
N ASN A 22 -1.37 -3.90 13.29
CA ASN A 22 -2.06 -4.08 14.55
C ASN A 22 -3.01 -5.29 14.51
N GLU A 23 -3.68 -5.51 13.39
CA GLU A 23 -4.65 -6.61 13.22
C GLU A 23 -3.98 -7.96 12.92
N LEU A 24 -2.97 -7.98 12.03
CA LEU A 24 -2.37 -9.22 11.55
C LEU A 24 -1.10 -9.64 12.32
N GLY A 25 -0.40 -8.66 12.91
CA GLY A 25 0.87 -8.87 13.60
C GLY A 25 2.05 -9.19 12.68
N ARG A 26 3.23 -9.32 13.29
CA ARG A 26 4.52 -9.49 12.59
C ARG A 26 4.72 -10.81 11.85
N TYR A 27 3.91 -11.83 12.14
CA TYR A 27 4.05 -13.17 11.57
C TYR A 27 3.15 -13.43 10.36
N ALA A 28 2.30 -12.47 10.00
CA ALA A 28 1.47 -12.59 8.82
C ALA A 28 2.30 -12.45 7.55
N ARG A 29 1.95 -13.24 6.53
CA ARG A 29 2.62 -13.23 5.23
C ARG A 29 2.31 -11.92 4.48
N GLU A 30 3.23 -11.46 3.63
CA GLU A 30 3.00 -10.37 2.66
C GLU A 30 1.62 -10.43 1.99
N LYS A 31 1.19 -11.61 1.52
CA LYS A 31 -0.14 -11.77 0.89
C LYS A 31 -1.29 -11.39 1.83
N GLN A 32 -1.20 -11.75 3.11
CA GLN A 32 -2.23 -11.41 4.11
C GLN A 32 -2.26 -9.90 4.37
N TYR A 33 -1.08 -9.27 4.44
CA TYR A 33 -0.98 -7.80 4.49
C TYR A 33 -1.60 -7.15 3.25
N ALA A 34 -1.25 -7.62 2.05
CA ALA A 34 -1.78 -7.11 0.80
C ALA A 34 -3.32 -7.22 0.74
N ASP A 35 -3.88 -8.36 1.14
CA ASP A 35 -5.32 -8.59 1.13
C ASP A 35 -6.06 -7.67 2.14
N PHE A 36 -5.49 -7.47 3.32
CA PHE A 36 -6.05 -6.55 4.33
C PHE A 36 -5.97 -5.09 3.87
N ILE A 37 -4.80 -4.67 3.40
CA ILE A 37 -4.56 -3.30 2.92
C ILE A 37 -5.47 -2.99 1.73
N GLU A 38 -5.63 -3.92 0.79
CA GLU A 38 -6.56 -3.77 -0.34
C GLU A 38 -8.00 -3.58 0.13
N LYS A 39 -8.44 -4.38 1.11
CA LYS A 39 -9.78 -4.22 1.71
C LYS A 39 -9.97 -2.80 2.26
N ARG A 40 -9.00 -2.28 3.02
CA ARG A 40 -9.06 -0.92 3.56
C ARG A 40 -9.03 0.15 2.46
N PHE A 41 -8.23 -0.03 1.41
CA PHE A 41 -8.25 0.90 0.27
C PHE A 41 -9.62 0.99 -0.40
N ARG A 42 -10.34 -0.14 -0.55
CA ARG A 42 -11.73 -0.13 -1.05
C ARG A 42 -12.70 0.56 -0.10
N GLU A 43 -12.60 0.29 1.20
CA GLU A 43 -13.47 0.91 2.21
C GLU A 43 -13.25 2.42 2.33
N GLU A 44 -12.03 2.88 2.05
CA GLU A 44 -11.64 4.30 2.08
C GLU A 44 -11.80 5.02 0.73
N ASP A 45 -12.38 4.34 -0.27
CA ASP A 45 -12.60 4.82 -1.65
C ASP A 45 -11.32 5.37 -2.31
N LEU A 46 -10.19 4.70 -2.08
CA LEU A 46 -8.92 5.04 -2.72
C LEU A 46 -8.80 4.31 -4.06
N LYS A 47 -8.39 5.04 -5.11
CA LYS A 47 -8.06 4.43 -6.40
C LYS A 47 -6.69 3.76 -6.31
N TYR A 48 -6.63 2.48 -6.66
CA TYR A 48 -5.37 1.75 -6.70
C TYR A 48 -5.32 0.77 -7.88
N LYS A 49 -4.09 0.36 -8.22
CA LYS A 49 -3.82 -0.83 -9.04
C LYS A 49 -2.95 -1.78 -8.23
N ARG A 50 -3.37 -3.03 -8.10
CA ARG A 50 -2.63 -4.08 -7.40
C ARG A 50 -1.78 -4.89 -8.39
N GLU A 51 -0.59 -5.31 -7.97
CA GLU A 51 0.34 -6.13 -8.76
C GLU A 51 0.61 -5.58 -10.18
N LEU A 52 0.83 -4.27 -10.28
CA LEU A 52 0.99 -3.56 -11.55
C LEU A 52 2.31 -3.92 -12.22
N PRO A 53 2.32 -4.52 -13.42
CA PRO A 53 3.56 -4.77 -14.16
C PRO A 53 4.25 -3.48 -14.56
N ILE A 54 5.58 -3.45 -14.43
CA ILE A 54 6.40 -2.30 -14.84
C ILE A 54 6.87 -2.54 -16.28
N ALA A 55 6.10 -2.06 -17.25
CA ALA A 55 6.40 -2.16 -18.68
C ALA A 55 6.84 -3.59 -19.07
N ASP A 56 7.91 -3.71 -19.84
CA ASP A 56 8.48 -5.00 -20.27
C ASP A 56 9.53 -5.55 -19.29
N THR A 57 9.58 -5.00 -18.06
CA THR A 57 10.39 -5.58 -17.00
C THR A 57 9.57 -6.68 -16.34
N ASN A 58 10.20 -7.82 -16.02
CA ASN A 58 9.55 -8.89 -15.24
C ASN A 58 9.24 -8.47 -13.78
N ASN A 59 9.25 -7.17 -13.47
CA ASN A 59 8.96 -6.61 -12.16
C ASN A 59 7.49 -6.18 -12.08
N LYS A 60 6.93 -6.30 -10.88
CA LYS A 60 5.60 -5.82 -10.56
C LYS A 60 5.67 -4.97 -9.30
N VAL A 61 4.84 -3.93 -9.28
CA VAL A 61 4.62 -3.09 -8.11
C VAL A 61 3.45 -3.66 -7.32
N ASP A 62 3.56 -3.77 -5.99
CA ASP A 62 2.46 -4.32 -5.18
C ASP A 62 1.20 -3.44 -5.27
N PHE A 63 1.35 -2.12 -5.09
CA PHE A 63 0.26 -1.16 -5.26
C PHE A 63 0.72 0.16 -5.88
N LEU A 64 -0.06 0.67 -6.85
CA LEU A 64 -0.02 2.06 -7.32
C LEU A 64 -1.28 2.78 -6.88
N LEU A 65 -1.15 3.78 -6.00
CA LEU A 65 -2.24 4.54 -5.38
C LEU A 65 -2.40 5.92 -6.04
N GLU A 66 -3.62 6.25 -6.46
CA GLU A 66 -4.01 7.55 -7.05
C GLU A 66 -3.10 8.04 -8.19
N ASN A 67 -2.44 7.10 -8.89
CA ASN A 67 -1.37 7.37 -9.87
C ASN A 67 -0.22 8.26 -9.32
N ARG A 68 0.06 8.20 -8.01
CA ARG A 68 1.02 9.08 -7.32
C ARG A 68 1.99 8.35 -6.41
N ILE A 69 1.53 7.33 -5.68
CA ILE A 69 2.33 6.62 -4.68
C ILE A 69 2.46 5.16 -5.07
N ILE A 70 3.69 4.66 -5.05
CA ILE A 70 4.00 3.24 -5.09
C ILE A 70 4.14 2.76 -3.64
N LEU A 71 3.41 1.71 -3.28
CA LEU A 71 3.55 1.00 -2.01
C LEU A 71 4.05 -0.42 -2.28
N GLU A 72 5.20 -0.75 -1.72
CA GLU A 72 5.83 -2.07 -1.76
C GLU A 72 5.76 -2.71 -0.38
N LEU A 73 5.30 -3.96 -0.33
CA LEU A 73 5.28 -4.76 0.87
C LEU A 73 6.55 -5.60 0.92
N LYS A 74 7.08 -5.77 2.13
CA LYS A 74 8.23 -6.62 2.41
C LYS A 74 7.96 -7.38 3.69
N ASN A 75 8.26 -8.67 3.68
CA ASN A 75 8.40 -9.46 4.89
C ASN A 75 9.61 -8.92 5.68
N GLN A 76 9.59 -9.08 7.01
CA GLN A 76 10.77 -8.81 7.86
C GLN A 76 11.89 -9.80 7.58
#